data_AF-A0A817TMJ2-F1
#
_entry.id   AF-A0A817TMJ2-F1
#
_cell.length_a   1.000
_cell.length_b   1.000
_cell.length_c   1.000
_cell.angle_alpha   90.00
_cell.angle_beta   90.00
_cell.angle_gamma   90.00
#
_symmetry.space_group_name_H-M   'P 1'
#
loop_
_entity.id
_entity.type
_entity.pdbx_description
1 polymer ?
#
loop_
_entity_poly.entity_id
_entity_poly.type
_entity_poly.pdbx_seq_one_letter_code
_entity_poly.pdbx_strand_id
1 'polypeptide(L)'
;MCWSSVADRFIVIDEADIFLIDERLIYVETVDTDKRRKWMSCACSQTSLFLSTDEWGSKIMQFRLLPSITFTKEWKPPLVCTENERIDGIACRGDMCALLIMNGKEKSLRIELRTCASFKRIWLRLIDGIFDSNFILIQAHLADEWLVADCENRCLLHITKDGKLKMTIKYHDIPYRIKLFGPDMIVVSTQKGINFHKI
;
A
#
# COMPACT_ATOMS: atom_id res chain seq x y z
N MET A 1 0.34 7.34 -4.45
CA MET A 1 -0.87 7.54 -5.27
C MET A 1 -1.79 6.33 -5.18
N CYS A 2 -3.08 6.58 -4.94
CA CYS A 2 -4.16 5.59 -4.98
C CYS A 2 -5.39 6.14 -5.74
N TRP A 3 -6.27 5.26 -6.21
CA TRP A 3 -7.53 5.62 -6.87
C TRP A 3 -8.70 5.42 -5.91
N SER A 4 -9.51 6.46 -5.69
CA SER A 4 -10.73 6.36 -4.88
C SER A 4 -11.94 6.27 -5.81
N SER A 5 -12.59 5.10 -5.85
CA SER A 5 -13.84 4.92 -6.60
C SER A 5 -14.99 5.77 -6.06
N VAL A 6 -14.95 6.11 -4.77
CA VAL A 6 -15.99 6.91 -4.11
C VAL A 6 -15.82 8.40 -4.37
N ALA A 7 -14.59 8.87 -4.50
CA ALA A 7 -14.32 10.26 -4.90
C ALA A 7 -14.25 10.43 -6.42
N ASP A 8 -14.25 9.34 -7.20
CA ASP A 8 -14.02 9.30 -8.66
C ASP A 8 -12.74 10.05 -9.08
N ARG A 9 -11.69 9.95 -8.26
CA ARG A 9 -10.45 10.74 -8.40
C ARG A 9 -9.21 9.97 -7.93
N PHE A 10 -8.07 10.34 -8.50
CA PHE A 10 -6.78 9.94 -7.96
C PHE A 10 -6.42 10.80 -6.76
N ILE A 11 -5.87 10.14 -5.73
CA ILE A 11 -5.28 10.77 -4.56
C ILE A 11 -3.77 10.60 -4.67
N VAL A 12 -3.07 11.71 -4.84
CA VAL A 12 -1.61 11.75 -4.86
C VAL A 12 -1.14 12.31 -3.53
N ILE A 13 -0.12 11.68 -2.97
CA ILE A 13 0.63 12.25 -1.86
C ILE A 13 1.99 12.64 -2.41
N ASP A 14 2.46 13.80 -2.01
CA ASP A 14 3.86 14.18 -2.04
C ASP A 14 4.37 14.22 -0.59
N GLU A 15 5.63 14.60 -0.36
CA GLU A 15 6.27 14.63 0.96
C GLU A 15 5.31 15.10 2.04
N ALA A 16 4.72 16.30 1.94
CA ALA A 16 3.85 16.85 2.98
C ALA A 16 2.37 16.97 2.60
N ASP A 17 2.06 16.97 1.31
CA ASP A 17 0.78 17.42 0.79
C ASP A 17 -0.02 16.27 0.17
N ILE A 18 -1.34 16.45 0.15
CA ILE A 18 -2.29 15.53 -0.46
C ILE A 18 -2.99 16.29 -1.59
N PHE A 19 -3.06 15.66 -2.76
CA PHE A 19 -3.68 16.21 -3.95
C PHE A 19 -4.80 15.31 -4.45
N LEU A 20 -5.91 15.92 -4.85
CA LEU A 20 -6.94 15.28 -5.64
C LEU A 20 -6.76 15.64 -7.11
N ILE A 21 -6.69 14.64 -7.96
CA ILE A 21 -6.55 14.82 -9.40
C ILE A 21 -7.86 14.40 -10.07
N ASP A 22 -8.49 15.37 -10.74
CA ASP A 22 -9.60 15.15 -11.64
C ASP A 22 -9.05 14.99 -13.06
N GLU A 23 -9.03 13.75 -13.55
CA GLU A 23 -8.46 13.43 -14.87
C GLU A 23 -9.29 14.00 -16.03
N ARG A 24 -10.59 14.26 -15.82
CA ARG A 24 -11.47 14.78 -16.87
C ARG A 24 -11.22 16.26 -17.09
N LEU A 25 -10.92 16.98 -16.01
CA LEU A 25 -10.69 18.43 -16.02
C LEU A 25 -9.21 18.80 -16.06
N ILE A 26 -8.29 17.82 -15.92
CA ILE A 26 -6.85 18.04 -15.71
C ILE A 26 -6.64 19.04 -14.58
N TYR A 27 -7.45 18.91 -13.52
CA TYR A 27 -7.46 19.81 -12.39
C TYR A 27 -6.82 19.13 -11.18
N VAL A 28 -5.94 19.86 -10.51
CA VAL A 28 -5.26 19.41 -9.30
C VAL A 28 -5.71 20.30 -8.15
N GLU A 29 -6.35 19.68 -7.16
CA GLU A 29 -6.79 20.33 -5.93
C GLU A 29 -5.89 19.91 -4.78
N THR A 30 -5.29 20.87 -4.09
CA THR A 30 -4.56 20.60 -2.85
C THR A 30 -5.56 20.45 -1.72
N VAL A 31 -5.49 19.34 -1.00
CA VAL A 31 -6.27 19.12 0.22
C VAL A 31 -5.55 19.81 1.36
N ASP A 32 -6.20 20.81 1.95
CA ASP A 32 -5.67 21.43 3.15
C ASP A 32 -5.88 20.52 4.36
N THR A 33 -4.79 20.22 5.07
CA THR A 33 -4.84 19.45 6.31
C THR A 33 -3.96 20.11 7.36
N ASP A 34 -4.48 20.20 8.58
CA ASP A 34 -3.69 20.64 9.75
C ASP A 34 -2.63 19.60 10.19
N LYS A 35 -2.46 18.52 9.42
CA LYS A 35 -1.66 17.34 9.76
C LYS A 35 -0.55 17.07 8.75
N ARG A 36 0.08 18.13 8.22
CA ARG A 36 1.24 17.98 7.32
C ARG A 36 2.34 17.17 8.01
N ARG A 37 2.76 16.09 7.35
CA ARG A 37 3.84 15.19 7.76
C ARG A 37 4.49 14.62 6.52
N LYS A 38 5.71 14.11 6.65
CA LYS A 38 6.33 13.30 5.62
C LYS A 38 5.53 12.01 5.40
N TRP A 39 4.89 11.86 4.25
CA TRP A 39 4.09 10.70 3.88
C TRP A 39 4.91 9.70 3.08
N MET A 40 4.78 8.42 3.43
CA MET A 40 5.45 7.33 2.72
C MET A 40 4.52 6.68 1.68
N SER A 41 3.31 6.30 2.11
CA SER A 41 2.39 5.57 1.24
C SER A 41 0.93 5.91 1.54
N CYS A 42 0.06 5.65 0.56
CA CYS A 42 -1.37 5.90 0.67
C CYS A 42 -2.20 4.78 0.06
N ALA A 43 -3.35 4.52 0.68
CA ALA A 43 -4.40 3.64 0.14
C ALA A 43 -5.78 4.12 0.62
N CYS A 44 -6.82 3.82 -0.15
CA CYS A 44 -8.18 4.21 0.18
C CYS A 44 -9.10 2.99 0.23
N SER A 45 -9.92 2.93 1.27
CA SER A 45 -11.13 2.11 1.30
C SER A 45 -12.31 2.89 0.69
N GLN A 46 -13.51 2.34 0.79
CA GLN A 46 -14.74 3.03 0.38
C GLN A 46 -15.03 4.30 1.22
N THR A 47 -14.52 4.36 2.45
CA THR A 47 -14.90 5.43 3.40
C THR A 47 -13.72 6.24 3.91
N SER A 48 -12.50 5.73 3.77
CA SER A 48 -11.33 6.31 4.40
C SER A 48 -10.09 6.27 3.50
N LEU A 49 -9.31 7.33 3.59
CA LEU A 49 -7.94 7.40 3.12
C LEU A 49 -7.01 7.05 4.30
N PHE A 50 -6.07 6.17 4.06
CA PHE A 50 -5.02 5.78 5.01
C PHE A 50 -3.68 6.25 4.48
N LEU A 51 -2.92 6.95 5.32
CA LEU A 51 -1.56 7.41 5.04
C LEU A 51 -0.58 6.82 6.06
N SER A 52 0.59 6.35 5.60
CA SER A 52 1.72 6.08 6.50
C SER A 52 2.68 7.27 6.56
N THR A 53 3.28 7.49 7.73
CA THR A 53 4.38 8.44 7.88
C THR A 53 5.71 7.84 7.42
N ASP A 54 6.57 8.64 6.81
CA ASP A 54 7.94 8.27 6.43
C ASP A 54 8.91 8.47 7.60
N GLU A 55 8.83 7.59 8.59
CA GLU A 55 9.72 7.57 9.75
C GLU A 55 9.77 6.16 10.37
N TRP A 56 10.88 5.83 11.04
CA TRP A 56 10.91 4.70 11.97
C TRP A 56 9.93 4.96 13.13
N GLY A 57 9.22 3.92 13.58
CA GLY A 57 8.04 4.12 14.42
C GLY A 57 6.88 4.73 13.62
N SER A 58 6.73 4.31 12.36
CA SER A 58 5.67 4.78 11.46
C SER A 58 4.29 4.73 12.10
N LYS A 59 3.48 5.75 11.79
CA LYS A 59 2.08 5.84 12.18
C LYS A 59 1.20 5.60 10.97
N ILE A 60 -0.04 5.20 11.23
CA ILE A 60 -1.10 5.26 10.22
C ILE A 60 -2.05 6.39 10.60
N MET A 61 -2.37 7.24 9.63
CA MET A 61 -3.35 8.31 9.76
C MET A 61 -4.56 7.98 8.90
N GLN A 62 -5.73 7.99 9.52
CA GLN A 62 -7.02 7.85 8.87
C GLN A 62 -7.61 9.21 8.58
N PHE A 63 -8.06 9.39 7.36
CA PHE A 63 -8.86 10.51 6.93
C PHE A 63 -10.18 9.96 6.40
N ARG A 64 -11.28 10.64 6.68
CA ARG A 64 -12.54 10.41 5.98
C ARG A 64 -12.40 10.90 4.54
N LEU A 65 -12.95 10.20 3.55
CA LEU A 65 -12.86 10.62 2.14
C LEU A 65 -13.89 11.68 1.74
N LEU A 66 -15.16 11.46 2.10
CA LEU A 66 -16.29 12.33 1.74
C LEU A 66 -16.99 12.89 2.98
N PRO A 67 -17.59 14.10 2.91
CA PRO A 67 -17.66 14.97 1.72
C PRO A 67 -16.34 15.70 1.43
N SER A 68 -15.39 15.69 2.37
CA SER A 68 -14.05 16.24 2.22
C SER A 68 -13.03 15.40 2.97
N ILE A 69 -11.78 15.44 2.50
CA ILE A 69 -10.68 14.73 3.16
C ILE A 69 -10.35 15.39 4.49
N THR A 70 -10.72 14.72 5.57
CA THR A 70 -10.60 15.26 6.94
C THR A 70 -10.02 14.23 7.88
N PHE A 71 -9.08 14.67 8.70
CA PHE A 71 -8.42 13.78 9.67
C PHE A 71 -9.46 13.21 10.65
N THR A 72 -9.38 11.90 10.88
CA THR A 72 -10.30 11.18 11.76
C THR A 72 -9.57 10.53 12.92
N LYS A 73 -8.50 9.78 12.66
CA LYS A 73 -7.86 8.94 13.67
C LYS A 73 -6.39 8.71 13.34
N GLU A 74 -5.58 8.48 14.38
CA GLU A 74 -4.18 8.09 14.26
C GLU A 74 -3.94 6.79 15.04
N TRP A 75 -3.20 5.86 14.45
CA TRP A 75 -2.68 4.69 15.12
C TRP A 75 -1.16 4.83 15.25
N LYS A 76 -0.70 4.90 16.51
CA LYS A 76 0.69 5.11 16.89
C LYS A 76 1.37 3.78 17.26
N PRO A 77 2.71 3.71 17.23
CA PRO A 77 3.45 2.66 17.92
C PRO A 77 3.01 2.51 19.40
N PRO A 78 3.00 1.29 19.97
CA PRO A 78 3.41 0.01 19.37
C PRO A 78 2.27 -0.74 18.65
N LEU A 79 1.12 -0.09 18.38
CA LEU A 79 -0.09 -0.79 17.94
C LEU A 79 0.01 -1.30 16.49
N VAL A 80 0.71 -0.56 15.63
CA VAL A 80 0.92 -0.90 14.22
C VAL A 80 2.36 -1.35 13.97
N CYS A 81 3.28 -0.53 14.43
CA CYS A 81 4.73 -0.70 14.30
C CYS A 81 5.40 -0.51 15.65
N THR A 82 6.53 -1.16 15.86
CA THR A 82 7.49 -0.81 16.92
C THR A 82 8.33 0.41 16.50
N GLU A 83 9.14 0.93 17.42
CA GLU A 83 10.05 2.07 17.14
C GLU A 83 11.09 1.79 16.04
N ASN A 84 11.41 0.51 15.80
CA ASN A 84 12.39 0.08 14.80
C ASN A 84 11.72 -0.31 13.47
N GLU A 85 10.42 -0.06 13.33
CA GLU A 85 9.65 -0.46 12.17
C GLU A 85 9.13 0.72 11.35
N ARG A 86 9.12 0.58 10.02
CA ARG A 86 8.59 1.55 9.05
C ARG A 86 7.56 0.90 8.14
N ILE A 87 6.53 1.65 7.75
CA ILE A 87 5.46 1.18 6.85
C ILE A 87 5.74 1.70 5.43
N ASP A 88 6.28 0.82 4.59
CA ASP A 88 6.73 1.14 3.24
C ASP A 88 5.60 1.01 2.19
N GLY A 89 4.54 0.27 2.53
CA GLY A 89 3.41 0.11 1.63
C GLY A 89 2.10 -0.13 2.36
N ILE A 90 1.03 0.44 1.81
CA ILE A 90 -0.35 0.20 2.22
C ILE A 90 -1.16 -0.15 0.98
N ALA A 91 -2.06 -1.12 1.10
CA ALA A 91 -3.08 -1.41 0.11
C ALA A 91 -4.43 -1.70 0.79
N CYS A 92 -5.53 -1.19 0.24
CA CYS A 92 -6.86 -1.36 0.83
C CYS A 92 -7.80 -2.07 -0.12
N ARG A 93 -8.53 -3.07 0.40
CA ARG A 93 -9.56 -3.83 -0.31
C ARG A 93 -10.81 -3.94 0.55
N GLY A 94 -11.92 -3.36 0.12
CA GLY A 94 -13.15 -3.39 0.90
C GLY A 94 -12.92 -2.82 2.31
N ASP A 95 -13.15 -3.62 3.34
CA ASP A 95 -12.93 -3.31 4.75
C ASP A 95 -11.57 -3.79 5.29
N MET A 96 -10.65 -4.19 4.41
CA MET A 96 -9.33 -4.70 4.75
C MET A 96 -8.21 -3.77 4.30
N CYS A 97 -7.13 -3.75 5.08
CA CYS A 97 -5.94 -2.95 4.86
C CYS A 97 -4.70 -3.83 5.06
N ALA A 98 -3.95 -4.04 3.99
CA ALA A 98 -2.67 -4.72 4.02
C ALA A 98 -1.54 -3.71 4.22
N LEU A 99 -0.57 -4.07 5.04
CA LEU A 99 0.60 -3.27 5.37
C LEU A 99 1.86 -4.05 5.07
N LEU A 100 2.82 -3.38 4.45
CA LEU A 100 4.18 -3.87 4.26
C LEU A 100 5.09 -3.12 5.22
N ILE A 101 5.70 -3.85 6.15
CA ILE A 101 6.39 -3.31 7.31
C ILE A 101 7.81 -3.84 7.33
N MET A 102 8.76 -2.92 7.38
CA MET A 102 10.20 -3.17 7.43
C MET A 102 10.70 -2.96 8.87
N ASN A 103 11.60 -3.79 9.38
CA ASN A 103 12.25 -3.63 10.68
C ASN A 103 13.76 -3.39 10.55
N GLY A 104 14.19 -2.15 10.78
CA GLY A 104 15.59 -1.68 10.71
C GLY A 104 16.58 -2.47 11.55
N LYS A 105 16.15 -2.92 12.71
CA LYS A 105 17.01 -3.56 13.70
C LYS A 105 17.17 -5.06 13.43
N GLU A 106 16.07 -5.74 13.20
CA GLU A 106 16.04 -7.19 12.95
C GLU A 106 16.40 -7.55 11.52
N LYS A 107 16.47 -6.55 10.63
CA LYS A 107 16.66 -6.74 9.20
C LYS A 107 15.59 -7.65 8.60
N SER A 108 14.34 -7.46 9.00
CA SER A 108 13.21 -8.29 8.60
C SER A 108 12.14 -7.49 7.86
N LEU A 109 11.36 -8.20 7.04
CA LEU A 109 10.19 -7.67 6.35
C LEU A 109 8.99 -8.53 6.68
N ARG A 110 7.85 -7.88 6.92
CA ARG A 110 6.59 -8.55 7.16
C ARG A 110 5.45 -7.88 6.42
N ILE A 111 4.46 -8.67 6.08
CA ILE A 111 3.17 -8.21 5.62
C ILE A 111 2.11 -8.56 6.65
N GLU A 112 1.23 -7.61 6.93
CA GLU A 112 0.07 -7.81 7.79
C GLU A 112 -1.20 -7.48 7.06
N LEU A 113 -2.28 -8.18 7.42
CA LEU A 113 -3.63 -7.79 7.06
C LEU A 113 -4.38 -7.32 8.30
N ARG A 114 -5.07 -6.20 8.19
CA ARG A 114 -5.84 -5.58 9.26
C ARG A 114 -7.22 -5.17 8.78
N THR A 115 -8.19 -5.09 9.69
CA THR A 115 -9.50 -4.49 9.37
C THR A 115 -9.35 -2.96 9.30
N CYS A 116 -9.95 -2.29 8.33
CA CYS A 116 -9.96 -0.83 8.22
C CYS A 116 -10.61 -0.12 9.42
N ALA A 117 -11.71 -0.68 9.96
CA ALA A 117 -12.49 -0.01 11.00
C ALA A 117 -11.79 0.03 12.37
N SER A 118 -11.26 -1.11 12.82
CA SER A 118 -10.62 -1.24 14.14
C SER A 118 -9.10 -1.28 14.08
N PHE A 119 -8.54 -1.50 12.90
CA PHE A 119 -7.11 -1.79 12.69
C PHE A 119 -6.60 -3.03 13.43
N LYS A 120 -7.53 -3.92 13.82
CA LYS A 120 -7.23 -5.25 14.38
C LYS A 120 -6.53 -6.09 13.32
N ARG A 121 -5.43 -6.73 13.74
CA ARG A 121 -4.68 -7.68 12.92
C ARG A 121 -5.45 -8.98 12.72
N ILE A 122 -5.54 -9.40 11.46
CA ILE A 122 -6.14 -10.65 11.00
C ILE A 122 -5.04 -11.70 10.90
N TRP A 123 -3.99 -11.41 10.15
CA TRP A 123 -2.81 -12.27 10.04
C TRP A 123 -1.53 -11.45 9.85
N LEU A 124 -0.40 -12.12 10.07
CA LEU A 124 0.95 -11.64 9.80
C LEU A 124 1.72 -12.73 9.07
N ARG A 125 2.54 -12.31 8.11
CA ARG A 125 3.49 -13.18 7.43
C ARG A 125 4.86 -12.50 7.37
N LEU A 126 5.90 -13.21 7.80
CA LEU A 126 7.29 -12.82 7.52
C LEU A 126 7.61 -13.13 6.05
N ILE A 127 8.27 -12.20 5.38
CA ILE A 127 8.74 -12.37 4.01
C ILE A 127 10.23 -12.68 4.09
N ASP A 128 10.61 -13.86 3.61
CA ASP A 128 12.01 -14.23 3.46
C ASP A 128 12.63 -13.41 2.32
N GLY A 129 13.65 -12.61 2.61
CA GLY A 129 14.26 -11.72 1.62
C GLY A 129 15.37 -10.84 2.19
N ILE A 130 16.07 -10.12 1.31
CA ILE A 130 17.12 -9.18 1.70
C ILE A 130 16.44 -7.91 2.23
N PHE A 131 16.87 -7.46 3.41
CA PHE A 131 16.27 -6.36 4.14
C PHE A 131 16.20 -5.02 3.38
N ASP A 132 17.23 -4.68 2.60
CA ASP A 132 17.33 -3.43 1.85
C ASP A 132 16.63 -3.47 0.48
N SER A 133 15.79 -4.48 0.22
CA SER A 133 15.14 -4.58 -1.08
C SER A 133 14.03 -3.55 -1.23
N ASN A 134 13.91 -2.99 -2.43
CA ASN A 134 12.73 -2.22 -2.79
C ASN A 134 11.53 -3.17 -2.90
N PHE A 135 10.64 -3.16 -1.92
CA PHE A 135 9.40 -3.94 -1.94
C PHE A 135 8.21 -3.04 -2.26
N ILE A 136 7.27 -3.57 -3.04
CA ILE A 136 6.06 -2.83 -3.43
C ILE A 136 4.85 -3.70 -3.15
N LEU A 137 3.99 -3.22 -2.25
CA LEU A 137 2.76 -3.90 -1.87
C LEU A 137 1.60 -3.47 -2.75
N ILE A 138 0.96 -4.43 -3.42
CA ILE A 138 -0.21 -4.21 -4.26
C ILE A 138 -1.27 -5.27 -3.99
N GLN A 139 -2.52 -4.88 -4.19
CA GLN A 139 -3.65 -5.78 -4.10
C GLN A 139 -3.91 -6.45 -5.46
N ALA A 140 -4.12 -7.78 -5.48
CA ALA A 140 -4.68 -8.48 -6.63
C ALA A 140 -6.22 -8.51 -6.53
N HIS A 141 -6.93 -8.42 -7.66
CA HIS A 141 -8.41 -8.33 -7.67
C HIS A 141 -9.10 -9.67 -7.48
N LEU A 142 -8.47 -10.78 -7.82
CA LEU A 142 -9.09 -12.10 -7.70
C LEU A 142 -8.97 -12.64 -6.26
N ALA A 143 -10.12 -13.00 -5.68
CA ALA A 143 -10.25 -13.78 -4.43
C ALA A 143 -9.65 -13.20 -3.12
N ASP A 144 -9.60 -11.89 -2.95
CA ASP A 144 -9.06 -11.23 -1.74
C ASP A 144 -7.57 -11.60 -1.47
N GLU A 145 -6.82 -11.85 -2.54
CA GLU A 145 -5.39 -12.17 -2.50
C GLU A 145 -4.52 -10.92 -2.70
N TRP A 146 -3.24 -11.03 -2.31
CA TRP A 146 -2.29 -9.93 -2.24
C TRP A 146 -1.03 -10.26 -3.04
N LEU A 147 -0.46 -9.25 -3.69
CA LEU A 147 0.77 -9.36 -4.46
C LEU A 147 1.83 -8.43 -3.87
N VAL A 148 3.01 -8.99 -3.63
CA VAL A 148 4.17 -8.19 -3.21
C VAL A 148 5.24 -8.31 -4.30
N ALA A 149 5.68 -7.18 -4.82
CA ALA A 149 6.87 -7.11 -5.65
C ALA A 149 8.10 -7.18 -4.76
N ASP A 150 8.96 -8.16 -5.00
CA ASP A 150 10.32 -8.20 -4.49
C ASP A 150 11.26 -7.82 -5.64
N CYS A 151 11.71 -6.56 -5.65
CA CYS A 151 12.53 -6.03 -6.72
C CYS A 151 13.90 -6.71 -6.80
N GLU A 152 14.52 -7.01 -5.66
CA GLU A 152 15.86 -7.59 -5.59
C GLU A 152 15.87 -9.03 -6.07
N ASN A 153 14.92 -9.85 -5.59
CA ASN A 153 14.76 -11.23 -6.03
C ASN A 153 14.02 -11.37 -7.36
N ARG A 154 13.69 -10.23 -8.00
CA ARG A 154 12.98 -10.09 -9.27
C ARG A 154 11.78 -11.00 -9.33
N CYS A 155 10.91 -10.90 -8.34
CA CYS A 155 9.78 -11.81 -8.25
C CYS A 155 8.53 -11.19 -7.65
N LEU A 156 7.40 -11.82 -7.92
CA LEU A 156 6.12 -11.51 -7.31
C LEU A 156 5.76 -12.61 -6.33
N LEU A 157 5.47 -12.22 -5.10
CA LEU A 157 4.97 -13.11 -4.07
C LEU A 157 3.44 -13.01 -4.06
N HIS A 158 2.78 -14.14 -4.32
CA HIS A 158 1.33 -14.24 -4.27
C HIS A 158 0.91 -14.77 -2.89
N ILE A 159 0.22 -13.93 -2.12
CA ILE A 159 -0.23 -14.22 -0.77
C ILE A 159 -1.76 -14.38 -0.77
N THR A 160 -2.23 -15.50 -0.27
CA THR A 160 -3.66 -15.81 -0.15
C THR A 160 -4.36 -14.89 0.87
N LYS A 161 -5.69 -14.90 0.85
CA LYS A 161 -6.52 -14.18 1.83
C LYS A 161 -6.24 -14.55 3.30
N ASP A 162 -5.71 -15.75 3.57
CA ASP A 162 -5.34 -16.24 4.91
C ASP A 162 -3.84 -16.05 5.24
N GLY A 163 -3.09 -15.31 4.41
CA GLY A 163 -1.69 -14.97 4.69
C GLY A 163 -0.69 -16.06 4.31
N LYS A 164 -1.09 -17.06 3.51
CA LYS A 164 -0.20 -18.11 3.01
C LYS A 164 0.42 -17.70 1.67
N LEU A 165 1.68 -18.05 1.44
CA LEU A 165 2.30 -17.90 0.13
C LEU A 165 1.73 -18.99 -0.77
N LYS A 166 1.00 -18.57 -1.79
CA LYS A 166 0.40 -19.41 -2.82
C LYS A 166 1.45 -19.80 -3.86
N MET A 167 2.20 -18.81 -4.33
CA MET A 167 3.23 -18.99 -5.35
C MET A 167 4.19 -17.81 -5.41
N THR A 168 5.34 -18.05 -6.04
CA THR A 168 6.32 -17.03 -6.38
C THR A 168 6.53 -17.03 -7.89
N ILE A 169 6.35 -15.87 -8.53
CA ILE A 169 6.51 -15.70 -9.98
C ILE A 169 7.83 -14.98 -10.23
N LYS A 170 8.79 -15.64 -10.89
CA LYS A 170 10.09 -15.05 -11.23
C LYS A 170 10.02 -14.19 -12.48
N TYR A 171 10.75 -13.09 -12.47
CA TYR A 171 10.96 -12.16 -13.57
C TYR A 171 12.44 -12.08 -13.90
N HIS A 172 12.73 -11.86 -15.17
CA HIS A 172 14.09 -11.59 -15.61
C HIS A 172 14.53 -10.17 -15.24
N ASP A 173 13.63 -9.20 -15.37
CA ASP A 173 13.84 -7.78 -15.06
C ASP A 173 13.19 -7.39 -13.72
N ILE A 174 13.68 -6.29 -13.13
CA ILE A 174 13.17 -5.78 -11.85
C ILE A 174 11.73 -5.24 -12.03
N PRO A 175 10.75 -5.73 -11.26
CA PRO A 175 9.38 -5.20 -11.28
C PRO A 175 9.28 -3.89 -10.47
N TYR A 176 9.29 -2.74 -11.13
CA TYR A 176 9.27 -1.41 -10.48
C TYR A 176 7.91 -0.93 -10.00
N ARG A 177 6.82 -1.33 -10.66
CA ARG A 177 5.46 -1.01 -10.26
C ARG A 177 4.61 -2.17 -10.71
N ILE A 178 3.60 -2.48 -9.91
CA ILE A 178 2.54 -3.39 -10.33
C ILE A 178 1.24 -2.65 -10.11
N LYS A 179 0.29 -2.86 -11.00
CA LYS A 179 -1.08 -2.38 -10.83
C LYS A 179 -2.01 -3.43 -11.39
N LEU A 180 -3.19 -3.50 -10.80
CA LEU A 180 -4.28 -4.21 -11.44
C LEU A 180 -4.68 -3.47 -12.72
N PHE A 181 -4.97 -4.21 -13.78
CA PHE A 181 -5.50 -3.71 -15.03
C PHE A 181 -6.71 -4.53 -15.46
N GLY A 182 -7.91 -3.99 -15.27
CA GLY A 182 -9.14 -4.75 -15.48
C GLY A 182 -9.38 -5.83 -14.42
N PRO A 183 -10.30 -6.78 -14.66
CA PRO A 183 -10.76 -7.72 -13.64
C PRO A 183 -9.79 -8.87 -13.35
N ASP A 184 -8.93 -9.24 -14.31
CA ASP A 184 -8.14 -10.47 -14.29
C ASP A 184 -6.70 -10.30 -14.80
N MET A 185 -6.20 -9.08 -14.95
CA MET A 185 -4.80 -8.83 -15.33
C MET A 185 -4.09 -7.95 -14.32
N ILE A 186 -2.81 -8.25 -14.11
CA ILE A 186 -1.85 -7.29 -13.57
C ILE A 186 -0.97 -6.74 -14.68
N VAL A 187 -0.62 -5.47 -14.52
CA VAL A 187 0.37 -4.76 -15.30
C VAL A 187 1.60 -4.54 -14.44
N VAL A 188 2.75 -5.00 -14.91
CA VAL A 188 4.04 -4.89 -14.25
C VAL A 188 4.95 -4.02 -15.11
N SER A 189 5.36 -2.86 -14.59
CA SER A 189 6.38 -2.06 -15.24
C SER A 189 7.77 -2.57 -14.86
N THR A 190 8.62 -2.82 -15.83
CA THR A 190 10.04 -3.11 -15.65
C THR A 190 10.87 -2.06 -16.37
N GLN A 191 12.20 -2.13 -16.24
CA GLN A 191 13.09 -1.25 -16.98
C GLN A 191 12.92 -1.38 -18.50
N LYS A 192 12.56 -2.57 -18.99
CA LYS A 192 12.49 -2.87 -20.42
C LYS A 192 11.10 -2.66 -21.03
N GLY A 193 10.08 -2.43 -20.20
CA GLY A 193 8.73 -2.18 -20.70
C GLY A 193 7.64 -2.54 -19.71
N ILE A 194 6.47 -2.85 -20.26
CA ILE A 194 5.25 -3.15 -19.50
C ILE A 194 4.84 -4.58 -19.82
N ASN A 195 4.71 -5.42 -18.79
CA ASN A 195 4.32 -6.82 -18.91
C ASN A 195 2.89 -7.00 -18.38
N PHE A 196 2.08 -7.77 -19.09
CA PHE A 196 0.72 -8.10 -18.70
C PHE A 196 0.68 -9.56 -18.27
N HIS A 197 0.11 -9.82 -17.10
CA HIS A 197 -0.05 -11.18 -16.58
C HIS A 197 -1.50 -11.42 -16.22
N LYS A 198 -2.07 -12.49 -16.74
CA LYS A 198 -3.38 -12.98 -16.33
C LYS A 198 -3.27 -13.63 -14.95
N ILE A 199 -4.22 -13.35 -14.07
CA ILE A 199 -4.30 -13.84 -12.69
C ILE A 199 -5.32 -14.99 -12.62
#